data_AF-K9YSA5-F1
#
_entry.id   AF-K9YSA5-F1
#
_cell.length_a   1.000
_cell.length_b   1.000
_cell.length_c   1.000
_cell.angle_alpha   90.00
_cell.angle_beta   90.00
_cell.angle_gamma   90.00
#
_symmetry.space_group_name_H-M   'P 1'
#
loop_
_entity.id
_entity.type
_entity.pdbx_description
1 polymer ?
#
loop_
_entity_poly.entity_id
_entity_poly.type
_entity_poly.pdbx_seq_one_letter_code
_entity_poly.pdbx_strand_id
1 'polypeptide(L)' 'MIDINEYLKNYSYLIKYSPEDEAYLAKCIELGLLAHGDSQEDAIKEIKEAVRVHLLMLLEDGDEIPKPKSILVSKLQ' A
#
# COMPACT_ATOMS: atom_id res chain seq x y z
N MET A 1 17.58 -13.31 -4.99
CA MET A 1 17.43 -11.88 -4.72
C MET A 1 15.96 -11.62 -4.50
N ILE A 2 15.59 -10.81 -3.53
CA ILE A 2 14.18 -10.48 -3.28
C ILE A 2 13.80 -9.35 -4.24
N ASP A 3 12.88 -9.63 -5.16
CA ASP A 3 12.35 -8.62 -6.08
C ASP A 3 11.24 -7.82 -5.40
N ILE A 4 11.61 -6.73 -4.73
CA ILE A 4 10.69 -5.80 -4.05
C ILE A 4 9.59 -5.29 -5.00
N ASN A 5 9.91 -5.14 -6.28
CA ASN A 5 8.95 -4.75 -7.32
C ASN A 5 7.81 -5.76 -7.54
N GLU A 6 8.06 -7.05 -7.30
CA GLU A 6 7.02 -8.09 -7.41
C GLU A 6 6.03 -7.98 -6.24
N TYR A 7 6.53 -7.74 -5.02
CA TYR A 7 5.69 -7.48 -3.85
C TYR A 7 4.82 -6.23 -4.04
N LEU A 8 5.41 -5.13 -4.54
CA LEU A 8 4.68 -3.90 -4.85
C LEU A 8 3.52 -4.10 -5.82
N LYS A 9 3.65 -5.00 -6.79
CA LYS A 9 2.60 -5.33 -7.77
C LYS A 9 1.55 -6.29 -7.20
N ASN A 10 1.94 -7.16 -6.27
CA ASN A 10 1.06 -8.16 -5.70
C ASN A 10 0.31 -7.66 -4.45
N TYR A 11 0.73 -6.53 -3.86
CA TYR A 11 0.02 -5.90 -2.75
C TYR A 11 -1.29 -5.24 -3.15
N SER A 12 -2.23 -5.28 -2.22
CA SER A 12 -3.55 -4.72 -2.38
C SER A 12 -3.60 -3.29 -1.83
N TYR A 13 -3.91 -2.34 -2.70
CA TYR A 13 -4.08 -0.94 -2.34
C TYR A 13 -5.56 -0.57 -2.38
N LEU A 14 -6.07 -0.03 -1.28
CA LEU A 14 -7.43 0.48 -1.18
C LEU A 14 -7.39 2.00 -1.20
N ILE A 15 -8.15 2.60 -2.10
CA ILE A 15 -8.26 4.06 -2.21
C ILE A 15 -9.66 4.45 -1.82
N LYS A 16 -9.78 5.43 -0.93
CA LYS A 16 -11.06 6.06 -0.58
C LYS A 16 -10.89 7.57 -0.61
N TYR A 17 -11.95 8.28 -0.98
CA TYR A 17 -12.01 9.71 -0.78
C TYR A 17 -12.51 9.98 0.65
N SER A 18 -11.77 10.81 1.39
CA SER A 18 -12.19 11.30 2.71
C SER A 18 -12.82 12.68 2.52
N PRO A 19 -14.15 12.82 2.62
CA PRO A 19 -14.78 14.14 2.56
C PRO A 19 -14.45 15.00 3.80
N GLU A 20 -14.00 14.40 4.90
CA GLU A 20 -13.62 15.13 6.12
C GLU A 20 -12.25 15.82 5.98
N ASP A 21 -11.31 15.17 5.29
CA ASP A 21 -9.96 15.69 5.03
C ASP A 21 -9.86 16.35 3.63
N GLU A 22 -10.94 16.34 2.85
CA GLU A 22 -10.98 16.72 1.44
C GLU A 22 -9.88 16.08 0.57
N ALA A 23 -9.41 14.89 0.96
CA ALA A 23 -8.24 14.23 0.38
C ALA A 23 -8.50 12.76 0.02
N TYR A 24 -7.70 12.21 -0.88
CA TYR A 24 -7.70 10.78 -1.20
C TYR A 24 -6.76 10.04 -0.24
N LEU A 25 -7.28 8.99 0.39
CA LEU A 25 -6.54 8.12 1.29
C LEU A 25 -6.30 6.78 0.61
N ALA A 26 -5.03 6.46 0.40
CA ALA A 26 -4.59 5.18 -0.13
C ALA A 26 -3.98 4.33 1.00
N LYS A 27 -4.43 3.08 1.13
CA LYS A 27 -4.00 2.16 2.18
C LYS A 27 -3.47 0.86 1.59
N CYS A 28 -2.28 0.45 1.99
CA CYS A 28 -1.76 -0.89 1.74
C CYS A 28 -2.28 -1.84 2.82
N ILE A 29 -2.98 -2.91 2.45
CA ILE A 29 -3.64 -3.80 3.41
C ILE A 29 -2.61 -4.68 4.15
N GLU A 30 -1.57 -5.09 3.45
CA GLU A 30 -0.56 -6.03 3.94
C GLU A 30 0.36 -5.40 4.96
N LEU A 31 0.80 -4.17 4.68
CA LEU A 31 1.71 -3.41 5.54
C LEU A 31 0.97 -2.49 6.52
N GLY A 32 -0.33 -2.30 6.34
CA GLY A 32 -1.11 -1.35 7.14
C GLY A 32 -0.71 0.12 6.92
N LEU A 33 0.14 0.40 5.93
CA LEU A 33 0.55 1.76 5.56
C LEU A 33 -0.61 2.54 4.96
N LEU A 34 -0.63 3.83 5.22
CA LEU A 34 -1.65 4.75 4.72
C LEU A 34 -0.96 6.03 4.25
N ALA A 35 -1.34 6.49 3.07
CA ALA A 35 -0.87 7.73 2.48
C ALA A 35 -2.08 8.57 2.09
N HIS A 36 -1.91 9.89 2.13
CA HIS A 36 -2.87 10.85 1.63
C HIS A 36 -2.36 11.45 0.33
N GLY A 37 -3.25 11.94 -0.51
CA GLY A 37 -2.90 12.70 -1.70
C GLY A 37 -4.07 13.56 -2.15
N ASP A 38 -3.77 14.62 -2.89
CA ASP A 38 -4.76 15.56 -3.41
C ASP A 38 -5.62 14.93 -4.53
N SER A 39 -5.18 13.79 -5.06
CA SER A 39 -5.83 13.03 -6.12
C SER A 39 -5.63 11.54 -5.92
N GLN A 40 -6.47 10.71 -6.56
CA GLN A 40 -6.32 9.25 -6.50
C GLN A 40 -4.92 8.81 -6.93
N GLU A 41 -4.40 9.38 -8.03
CA GLU A 41 -3.07 9.06 -8.55
C GLU A 41 -1.95 9.46 -7.59
N ASP A 42 -2.10 10.62 -6.95
CA ASP A 42 -1.14 11.14 -5.98
C ASP A 42 -1.09 10.23 -4.74
N ALA A 43 -2.25 9.91 -4.17
CA ALA A 43 -2.35 9.01 -3.03
C ALA A 43 -1.77 7.61 -3.35
N ILE A 44 -2.03 7.07 -4.56
CA ILE A 44 -1.43 5.80 -5.02
C ILE A 44 0.09 5.89 -5.11
N LYS A 45 0.60 7.00 -5.66
CA LYS A 45 2.04 7.19 -5.83
C LYS A 45 2.73 7.25 -4.47
N GLU A 46 2.18 8.03 -3.54
CA GLU A 46 2.69 8.17 -2.19
C GLU A 46 2.66 6.84 -1.42
N ILE A 47 1.55 6.08 -1.48
CA ILE A 47 1.50 4.78 -0.79
C ILE A 47 2.49 3.78 -1.39
N LYS A 48 2.71 3.78 -2.71
CA LYS A 48 3.68 2.89 -3.36
C LYS A 48 5.10 3.23 -2.95
N GLU A 49 5.43 4.52 -2.86
CA GLU A 49 6.73 4.97 -2.37
C GLU A 49 6.92 4.55 -0.90
N ALA A 50 5.93 4.80 -0.04
CA ALA A 50 5.97 4.41 1.36
C ALA A 50 6.16 2.90 1.53
N VAL A 51 5.42 2.09 0.76
CA VAL A 51 5.57 0.62 0.72
C VAL A 51 6.98 0.24 0.28
N ARG A 52 7.51 0.85 -0.79
CA ARG A 52 8.86 0.54 -1.29
C ARG A 52 9.92 0.81 -0.23
N VAL A 53 9.88 1.98 0.40
CA VAL A 53 10.83 2.37 1.45
C VAL A 53 10.70 1.43 2.66
N HIS A 54 9.48 1.07 3.05
CA HIS A 54 9.27 0.13 4.14
C HIS A 54 9.80 -1.28 3.85
N LEU A 55 9.60 -1.78 2.63
CA LEU A 55 10.17 -3.06 2.20
C LEU A 55 11.70 -3.04 2.17
N LEU A 56 12.30 -1.92 1.78
CA LEU A 56 13.75 -1.74 1.83
C LEU A 56 14.26 -1.78 3.28
N MET A 57 13.60 -1.08 4.21
CA MET A 57 13.96 -1.12 5.62
C MET A 57 13.88 -2.54 6.18
N LEU A 58 12.77 -3.27 5.94
CA LEU A 58 12.64 -4.67 6.37
C LEU A 58 13.77 -5.56 5.80
N LEU A 59 14.16 -5.32 4.55
CA LEU A 59 15.27 -6.06 3.93
C LEU A 59 16.63 -5.71 4.57
N GLU A 60 16.86 -4.45 4.91
CA GLU A 60 18.08 -3.98 5.58
C GLU A 60 18.17 -4.48 7.03
N ASP A 61 17.06 -4.47 7.76
CA ASP A 61 16.96 -5.00 9.14
C ASP A 61 16.97 -6.55 9.17
N GLY A 62 16.76 -7.21 8.02
CA GLY A 62 16.68 -8.67 7.92
C GLY A 62 15.35 -9.25 8.45
N ASP A 63 14.32 -8.41 8.52
CA ASP A 63 12.97 -8.76 8.94
C ASP A 63 12.19 -9.50 7.84
N GLU A 64 11.14 -10.22 8.26
CA GLU A 64 10.27 -10.93 7.33
C GLU A 64 9.39 -9.96 6.53
N ILE A 65 9.52 -9.99 5.20
CA ILE A 65 8.63 -9.24 4.31
C ILE A 65 7.24 -9.90 4.30
N PRO A 66 6.17 -9.16 4.62
CA PRO A 66 4.83 -9.71 4.63
C PRO A 66 4.40 -10.14 3.22
N LYS A 67 3.79 -11.31 3.12
CA LYS A 67 3.33 -11.84 1.83
C LYS A 67 2.05 -11.11 1.37
N PRO A 68 1.88 -10.91 0.05
CA PRO A 68 0.67 -10.33 -0.52
C PRO A 68 -0.56 -11.12 -0.07
N LYS A 69 -1.56 -10.42 0.47
CA LYS A 69 -2.82 -11.05 0.87
C LYS A 69 -3.75 -10.96 -0.33
N SER A 70 -4.23 -12.10 -0.82
CA SER A 70 -5.36 -12.09 -1.74
C SER A 70 -6.60 -11.59 -1.00
N ILE A 71 -6.95 -10.32 -1.21
CA ILE A 71 -8.21 -9.78 -0.71
C ILE A 71 -9.32 -10.30 -1.61
N LEU A 72 -10.05 -11.31 -1.12
CA LEU A 72 -11.35 -11.65 -1.70
C LEU A 72 -12.29 -10.48 -1.42
N VAL A 73 -12.51 -9.63 -2.42
CA VAL A 73 -13.54 -8.58 -2.35
C VAL A 73 -14.90 -9.29 -2.36
N SER A 74 -15.38 -9.64 -1.18
CA SER A 74 -16.78 -10.03 -1.01
C SER A 74 -17.56 -8.76 -1.27
N LYS A 75 -18.27 -8.70 -2.41
CA LYS A 75 -19.28 -7.66 -2.65
C LYS A 75 -20.16 -7.60 -1.39
N LEU A 76 -20.06 -6.51 -0.64
CA LEU A 76 -21.07 -6.18 0.35
C LEU A 76 -22.34 -5.92 -0.47
N GLN A 77 -23.27 -6.88 -0.43
CA GLN A 77 -24.62 -6.80 -0.99
C GLN A 77 -25.46 -5.76 -0.24
#